data_AF-A0A660S314-F1
#
_entry.id   AF-A0A660S314-F1
#
_cell.length_a   1.000
_cell.length_b   1.000
_cell.length_c   1.000
_cell.angle_alpha   90.00
_cell.angle_beta   90.00
_cell.angle_gamma   90.00
#
_symmetry.space_group_name_H-M   'P 1'
#
loop_
_entity.id
_entity.type
_entity.pdbx_description
1 polymer ?
#
loop_
_entity_poly.entity_id
_entity_poly.type
_entity_poly.pdbx_seq_one_letter_code
_entity_poly.pdbx_strand_id
1 'polypeptide(L)' 'MWIDYDEEADVLYISFRRPQKATDTKMTKEGILLRFKDNELVGITILDASKR' A
#
# COMPACT_ATOMS: atom_id res chain seq x y z
N MET A 1 -3.22 -11.66 -5.62
CA MET A 1 -3.45 -10.43 -4.82
C MET A 1 -3.48 -10.84 -3.36
N TRP A 2 -2.91 -10.04 -2.47
CA TRP A 2 -2.88 -10.27 -1.03
C TRP A 2 -3.29 -8.99 -0.31
N ILE A 3 -4.06 -9.13 0.76
CA ILE A 3 -4.57 -8.04 1.58
C ILE A 3 -4.28 -8.41 3.03
N ASP A 4 -3.79 -7.45 3.79
CA ASP A 4 -3.38 -7.64 5.17
C ASP A 4 -3.61 -6.36 5.96
N TYR A 5 -4.27 -6.49 7.09
CA TYR A 5 -4.59 -5.37 7.95
C TYR A 5 -3.84 -5.55 9.26
N ASP A 6 -3.04 -4.54 9.59
CA ASP A 6 -2.34 -4.44 10.86
C ASP A 6 -3.19 -3.60 11.81
N GLU A 7 -3.84 -4.28 12.76
CA GLU A 7 -4.72 -3.65 13.73
C GLU A 7 -3.97 -2.75 14.72
N GLU A 8 -2.71 -3.06 15.04
CA GLU A 8 -1.90 -2.30 15.99
C GLU A 8 -1.49 -0.95 15.37
N ALA A 9 -1.13 -0.96 14.09
CA ALA A 9 -0.74 0.24 13.35
C ALA A 9 -1.91 0.99 12.70
N ASP A 10 -3.10 0.40 12.62
CA ASP A 10 -4.25 0.89 11.80
C ASP A 10 -3.86 1.09 10.32
N VAL A 11 -3.21 0.07 9.73
CA VAL A 11 -2.67 0.11 8.36
C VAL A 11 -3.18 -1.06 7.53
N LEU A 12 -3.72 -0.76 6.33
CA LEU A 12 -4.10 -1.77 5.35
C LEU A 12 -3.09 -1.87 4.21
N TYR A 13 -2.52 -3.04 4.00
CA TYR A 13 -1.64 -3.38 2.89
C TYR A 13 -2.40 -4.13 1.80
N ILE A 14 -2.32 -3.64 0.56
CA ILE A 14 -2.86 -4.30 -0.62
C ILE A 14 -1.71 -4.56 -1.58
N SER A 15 -1.46 -5.81 -1.91
CA SER A 15 -0.40 -6.25 -2.81
C SER A 15 -0.98 -6.94 -4.04
N PHE A 16 -0.76 -6.38 -5.22
CA PHE A 16 -1.25 -6.95 -6.48
C PHE A 16 -0.31 -8.04 -7.02
N ARG A 17 0.98 -7.99 -6.67
CA ARG A 17 2.02 -8.94 -7.14
C ARG A 17 2.88 -9.47 -6.00
N ARG A 18 3.45 -10.66 -6.15
CA ARG A 18 4.54 -11.17 -5.28
C ARG A 18 5.67 -11.70 -6.17
N PRO A 19 6.95 -11.38 -5.87
CA PRO A 19 7.43 -10.52 -4.79
C PRO A 19 7.24 -9.01 -5.06
N GLN A 20 6.97 -8.23 -4.00
CA GLN A 20 6.78 -6.77 -4.02
C GLN A 20 8.13 -6.04 -4.06
N LYS A 21 8.89 -6.14 -5.16
CA LYS A 21 10.07 -5.29 -5.39
C LYS A 21 9.63 -3.93 -5.94
N ALA A 22 8.90 -3.15 -5.14
CA ALA A 22 8.61 -1.75 -5.51
C ALA A 22 9.93 -0.96 -5.54
N THR A 23 10.09 -0.12 -6.56
CA THR A 23 11.24 0.77 -6.76
C THR A 23 10.89 2.22 -6.39
N ASP A 24 9.60 2.56 -6.36
CA ASP A 24 9.12 3.91 -6.04
C ASP A 24 7.88 3.84 -5.14
N THR A 25 7.64 4.91 -4.38
CA THR A 25 6.46 5.06 -3.53
C THR A 25 6.02 6.51 -3.51
N LYS A 26 4.73 6.74 -3.80
CA LYS A 26 4.13 8.08 -3.80
C LYS A 26 3.10 8.17 -2.69
N MET A 27 3.27 9.13 -1.80
CA MET A 27 2.30 9.43 -0.74
C MET A 27 1.31 10.49 -1.21
N THR A 28 0.02 10.20 -1.08
CA THR A 28 -1.06 11.14 -1.33
C THR A 28 -1.29 12.03 -0.08
N LYS A 29 -2.01 13.14 -0.25
CA LYS A 29 -2.43 14.00 0.88
C LYS A 29 -3.36 13.30 1.86
N GLU A 30 -3.94 12.18 1.44
CA GLU A 30 -4.88 11.38 2.20
C GLU A 30 -4.19 10.23 2.96
N GLY A 31 -2.85 10.17 3.01
CA GLY A 31 -2.17 9.10 3.74
C GLY A 31 -2.26 7.73 3.03
N ILE A 32 -2.62 7.72 1.75
CA ILE A 32 -2.51 6.53 0.89
C ILE A 32 -1.14 6.55 0.23
N LEU A 33 -0.38 5.48 0.38
CA LEU A 33 0.91 5.26 -0.26
C LEU A 33 0.72 4.30 -1.45
N LEU A 34 1.05 4.77 -2.64
CA LEU A 34 1.03 3.99 -3.87
C LEU A 34 2.43 3.47 -4.16
N ARG A 35 2.59 2.15 -4.19
CA ARG A 35 3.87 1.47 -4.43
C ARG A 35 4.00 1.05 -5.88
N PHE A 36 5.05 1.53 -6.55
CA PHE A 36 5.30 1.26 -7.96
C PHE A 36 6.56 0.43 -8.16
N LYS A 37 6.55 -0.42 -9.17
CA LYS A 37 7.76 -0.99 -9.77
C LYS A 37 7.81 -0.48 -11.20
N ASP A 38 8.86 0.26 -11.53
CA ASP A 38 8.91 1.04 -12.78
C ASP A 38 7.65 1.92 -12.90
N ASN A 39 6.85 1.73 -13.96
CA ASN A 39 5.59 2.47 -14.17
C ASN A 39 4.33 1.69 -13.74
N GLU A 40 4.49 0.55 -13.06
CA GLU A 40 3.38 -0.32 -12.70
C GLU A 40 3.05 -0.21 -11.20
N LEU A 41 1.77 -0.01 -10.88
CA LEU A 41 1.29 -0.06 -9.50
C LEU A 41 1.32 -1.50 -9.00
N VAL A 42 2.20 -1.79 -8.05
CA VAL A 42 2.35 -3.13 -7.48
C VAL A 42 1.67 -3.27 -6.14
N GLY A 43 1.45 -2.18 -5.39
CA GLY A 43 0.75 -2.25 -4.11
C GLY A 43 0.26 -0.90 -3.61
N ILE A 44 -0.54 -0.95 -2.55
CA ILE A 44 -1.11 0.20 -1.87
C ILE A 44 -0.95 -0.03 -0.36
N THR A 45 -0.61 1.01 0.38
CA THR A 45 -0.68 1.04 1.84
C THR A 45 -1.62 2.18 2.22
N ILE A 46 -2.64 1.91 3.01
CA ILE A 46 -3.61 2.89 3.50
C ILE A 46 -3.36 3.07 4.99
N LEU A 47 -2.96 4.28 5.38
CA LEU A 47 -2.84 4.67 6.79
C LEU A 47 -4.22 5.09 7.34
N ASP A 48 -4.40 4.97 8.65
CA ASP A 48 -5.67 5.25 9.33
C ASP A 48 -6.83 4.49 8.67
N ALA A 49 -6.62 3.22 8.34
CA ALA A 49 -7.51 2.47 7.45
C ALA A 49 -8.92 2.31 8.06
N SER A 50 -9.02 2.22 9.38
CA SER A 50 -10.28 2.17 10.12
C SER A 50 -11.15 3.42 10.00
N LYS A 51 -10.58 4.56 9.59
CA LYS A 51 -11.27 5.86 9.47
C LYS A 51 -11.77 6.15 8.06
N ARG A 52 -11.76 5.16 7.15
CA ARG A 52 -12.06 5.29 5.73
C ARG A 52 -13.19 4.39 5.26
#